data_AF-A0A1I0L9R8-F1
#
_entry.id   AF-A0A1I0L9R8-F1
#
_cell.length_a   1.000
_cell.length_b   1.000
_cell.length_c   1.000
_cell.angle_alpha   90.00
_cell.angle_beta   90.00
_cell.angle_gamma   90.00
#
_symmetry.space_group_name_H-M   'P 1'
#
loop_
_entity.id
_entity.type
_entity.pdbx_description
1 polymer ?
#
loop_
_entity_poly.entity_id
_entity_poly.type
_entity_poly.pdbx_seq_one_letter_code
_entity_poly.pdbx_strand_id
1 'polypeptide(L)'
;MLLRRIAVASAVLTTAACAPLQKGTKAAPAEPVRITNQIPFDISVCQAPAAGQMPAPTDPNILVGALMATRPSVMECLVAPTSRGAEQTSRVLLKARATDQETQHTLTGVNLTPEGEACVRKAVEAAVPLKVLPKGAAPVSAEVEFVHEQGRSLAVTLGTNVPSDYSGAVRLGQPQWCDCYAPFATQVPPTLEATLQLVKNQATPGPITFAPAGSPEGDALAACLQQKLAAVPVAPSPEDVKFVRTFHHFNARATAPAPALAPQYRFFQGELVRNQRIAEATLASGVRASASSAYDAVVLQQQKAKGKKALPEQATRCAELTAADAKWVSALTAQLQAEQQSLATAQELKAQEASWAPAEASLQEAVAATQKDAANAQQQLEADQKSCPKP
;
A
#
# COMPACT_ATOMS: atom_id res chain seq x y z
N MET A 1 -7.52 21.66 -23.12
CA MET A 1 -6.75 21.21 -21.94
C MET A 1 -7.73 21.01 -20.79
N LEU A 2 -8.21 19.78 -20.58
CA LEU A 2 -8.93 19.46 -19.35
C LEU A 2 -7.90 18.87 -18.38
N LEU A 3 -7.61 19.57 -17.28
CA LEU A 3 -7.10 18.89 -16.09
C LEU A 3 -8.18 17.87 -15.71
N ARG A 4 -7.96 16.59 -16.01
CA ARG A 4 -8.71 15.53 -15.34
C ARG A 4 -8.17 15.47 -13.91
N ARG A 5 -8.73 16.31 -13.04
CA ARG A 5 -8.73 16.05 -11.60
C ARG A 5 -9.61 14.83 -11.41
N ILE A 6 -9.03 13.65 -11.57
CA ILE A 6 -9.59 12.50 -10.89
C ILE A 6 -9.18 12.74 -9.44
N ALA A 7 -10.09 13.34 -8.67
CA ALA A 7 -10.09 13.02 -7.26
C ALA A 7 -10.29 11.51 -7.24
N VAL A 8 -9.19 10.75 -7.13
CA VAL A 8 -9.30 9.40 -6.63
C VAL A 8 -9.87 9.64 -5.26
N ALA A 9 -11.18 9.46 -5.14
CA ALA A 9 -11.85 9.41 -3.88
C ALA A 9 -11.29 8.18 -3.16
N SER A 10 -10.09 8.31 -2.61
CA SER A 10 -9.70 7.71 -1.34
C SER A 10 -10.51 8.36 -0.20
N ALA A 11 -11.73 8.81 -0.48
CA ALA A 11 -12.80 9.07 0.46
C ALA A 11 -13.51 7.73 0.73
N VAL A 12 -12.74 6.74 1.17
CA VAL A 12 -13.29 5.54 1.78
C VAL A 12 -12.59 5.44 3.13
N LEU A 13 -13.33 5.86 4.16
CA LEU A 13 -13.18 5.42 5.56
C LEU A 13 -12.14 6.10 6.47
N THR A 14 -11.75 7.36 6.27
CA THR A 14 -11.11 8.11 7.38
C THR A 14 -12.10 8.51 8.49
N THR A 15 -13.41 8.24 8.36
CA THR A 15 -14.41 8.72 9.33
C THR A 15 -15.21 7.63 10.04
N ALA A 16 -15.02 6.34 9.74
CA ALA A 16 -16.01 5.32 10.12
C ALA A 16 -15.50 4.07 10.86
N ALA A 17 -14.20 3.98 11.18
CA ALA A 17 -13.71 2.99 12.16
C ALA A 17 -13.45 3.68 13.51
N CYS A 18 -14.52 4.20 14.12
CA CYS A 18 -14.52 4.77 15.45
C CYS A 18 -14.97 3.70 16.46
N ALA A 19 -13.99 3.05 17.10
CA ALA A 19 -14.17 2.50 18.43
C ALA A 19 -12.97 2.95 19.28
N PRO A 20 -13.10 3.98 20.14
CA PRO A 20 -12.14 4.17 21.21
C PRO A 20 -12.20 2.92 22.11
N LEU A 21 -11.06 2.27 22.33
CA LEU A 21 -10.91 1.22 23.36
C LEU A 21 -11.47 1.75 24.68
N GLN A 22 -12.66 1.28 25.07
CA GLN A 22 -13.30 1.70 26.31
C GLN A 22 -12.50 1.18 27.50
N LYS A 23 -12.16 2.10 28.42
CA LYS A 23 -11.59 1.80 29.74
C LYS A 23 -12.63 1.05 30.57
N GLY A 24 -12.39 -0.23 30.83
CA GLY A 24 -13.12 -0.98 31.85
C GLY A 24 -12.62 -0.59 33.26
N THR A 25 -13.54 -0.15 34.11
CA THR A 25 -13.31 0.12 35.54
C THR A 25 -13.31 -1.17 36.35
N LYS A 26 -12.14 -1.55 36.90
CA LYS A 26 -12.00 -2.33 38.14
C LYS A 26 -10.73 -1.86 38.88
N ALA A 27 -10.79 -1.87 40.22
CA ALA A 27 -9.77 -1.34 41.12
C ALA A 27 -8.37 -1.93 40.85
N ALA A 28 -7.35 -1.07 40.97
CA ALA A 28 -6.00 -1.27 40.48
C ALA A 28 -5.16 -2.26 41.33
N PRO A 29 -4.67 -3.36 40.75
CA PRO A 29 -3.30 -3.82 41.01
C PRO A 29 -2.32 -2.83 40.34
N ALA A 30 -1.05 -2.81 40.77
CA ALA A 30 0.01 -1.94 40.24
C ALA A 30 -0.13 -1.76 38.72
N GLU A 31 -0.20 -0.51 38.23
CA GLU A 31 -0.44 -0.22 36.82
C GLU A 31 0.61 -0.97 35.97
N PRO A 32 0.21 -1.91 35.10
CA PRO A 32 1.15 -2.52 34.18
C PRO A 32 1.76 -1.41 33.32
N VAL A 33 3.09 -1.39 33.19
CA VAL A 33 3.79 -0.40 32.37
C VAL A 33 3.18 -0.43 30.97
N ARG A 34 2.52 0.67 30.59
CA ARG A 34 1.89 0.76 29.28
C ARG A 34 2.99 0.87 28.23
N ILE A 35 3.04 -0.11 27.34
CA ILE A 35 4.00 -0.14 26.23
C ILE A 35 3.30 0.32 24.96
N THR A 36 3.65 1.51 24.49
CA THR A 36 3.18 2.05 23.21
C THR A 36 4.14 1.63 22.08
N ASN A 37 3.85 2.01 20.83
CA ASN A 37 4.69 1.69 19.66
C ASN A 37 4.86 0.20 19.30
N GLN A 38 3.92 -0.65 19.71
CA GLN A 38 3.77 -2.00 19.15
C GLN A 38 2.89 -1.99 17.89
N ILE A 39 3.17 -1.04 17.00
CA ILE A 39 2.38 -0.83 15.79
C ILE A 39 2.80 -1.85 14.71
N PRO A 40 1.87 -2.30 13.85
CA PRO A 40 2.19 -3.19 12.75
C PRO A 40 3.25 -2.62 11.78
N PHE A 41 3.93 -3.52 11.06
CA PHE A 41 4.85 -3.17 9.96
C PHE A 41 4.35 -3.76 8.64
N ASP A 42 4.22 -2.93 7.61
CA ASP A 42 3.88 -3.38 6.27
C ASP A 42 5.13 -3.82 5.52
N ILE A 43 5.32 -5.14 5.38
CA ILE A 43 6.50 -5.71 4.74
C ILE A 43 6.53 -5.47 3.23
N SER A 44 5.45 -4.96 2.62
CA SER A 44 5.51 -4.57 1.21
C SER A 44 6.51 -3.44 0.97
N VAL A 45 6.84 -2.65 2.00
CA VAL A 45 7.94 -1.68 2.01
C VAL A 45 9.28 -2.33 1.66
N CYS A 46 9.50 -3.57 2.12
CA CYS A 46 10.73 -4.32 1.86
C CYS A 46 10.86 -4.76 0.41
N GLN A 47 9.75 -4.81 -0.30
CA GLN A 47 9.77 -5.09 -1.72
C GLN A 47 9.81 -3.75 -2.42
N ALA A 48 11.02 -3.26 -2.63
CA ALA A 48 11.25 -2.22 -3.61
C ALA A 48 10.40 -2.57 -4.84
N PRO A 49 9.55 -1.66 -5.33
CA PRO A 49 8.95 -1.87 -6.64
C PRO A 49 10.10 -2.28 -7.54
N ALA A 50 9.98 -3.42 -8.22
CA ALA A 50 10.94 -3.73 -9.27
C ALA A 50 11.03 -2.45 -10.10
N ALA A 51 12.25 -2.00 -10.43
CA ALA A 51 12.44 -0.90 -11.37
C ALA A 51 11.93 -1.34 -12.75
N GLY A 52 10.63 -1.58 -12.83
CA GLY A 52 9.87 -1.87 -14.02
C GLY A 52 9.79 -0.57 -14.75
N GLN A 53 10.16 -0.59 -16.02
CA GLN A 53 9.90 0.54 -16.89
C GLN A 53 8.39 0.82 -16.79
N MET A 54 8.02 2.04 -16.40
CA MET A 54 6.61 2.43 -16.43
C MET A 54 6.04 2.07 -17.81
N PRO A 55 4.81 1.52 -17.88
CA PRO A 55 4.23 1.17 -19.15
C PRO A 55 4.26 2.35 -20.12
N ALA A 56 4.62 2.06 -21.37
CA ALA A 56 4.71 3.02 -22.45
C ALA A 56 3.65 2.70 -23.53
N PRO A 57 3.09 3.73 -24.20
CA PRO A 57 3.24 5.16 -23.90
C PRO A 57 2.63 5.52 -22.53
N THR A 58 3.16 6.56 -21.89
CA THR A 58 2.67 6.99 -20.58
C THR A 58 1.32 7.70 -20.72
N ASP A 59 0.31 7.19 -20.02
CA ASP A 59 -1.06 7.72 -19.92
C ASP A 59 -1.31 8.29 -18.51
N PRO A 60 -2.21 9.28 -18.33
CA PRO A 60 -2.54 9.80 -16.99
C PRO A 60 -2.94 8.71 -15.98
N ASN A 61 -3.68 7.68 -16.38
CA ASN A 61 -4.06 6.59 -15.46
C ASN A 61 -2.86 5.71 -15.09
N ILE A 62 -1.87 5.54 -15.99
CA ILE A 62 -0.61 4.87 -15.65
C ILE A 62 0.09 5.67 -14.53
N LEU A 63 0.17 6.99 -14.65
CA LEU A 63 0.78 7.84 -13.61
C LEU A 63 0.00 7.80 -12.29
N VAL A 64 -1.34 7.87 -12.33
CA VAL A 64 -2.17 7.77 -11.12
C VAL A 64 -1.95 6.42 -10.43
N GLY A 65 -2.07 5.31 -11.15
CA GLY A 65 -1.87 3.97 -10.60
C GLY A 65 -0.47 3.77 -10.03
N ALA A 66 0.56 4.26 -10.73
CA ALA A 66 1.95 4.21 -10.27
C ALA A 66 2.16 5.04 -8.99
N LEU A 67 1.63 6.26 -8.92
CA LEU A 67 1.68 7.08 -7.70
C LEU A 67 0.94 6.42 -6.54
N MET A 68 -0.27 5.89 -6.75
CA MET A 68 -1.05 5.20 -5.73
C MET A 68 -0.31 3.98 -5.17
N ALA A 69 0.39 3.22 -6.02
CA ALA A 69 1.16 2.05 -5.61
C ALA A 69 2.35 2.39 -4.68
N THR A 70 2.74 3.68 -4.59
CA THR A 70 3.78 4.13 -3.64
C THR A 70 3.27 4.24 -2.20
N ARG A 71 1.96 4.10 -1.95
CA ARG A 71 1.33 4.28 -0.64
C ARG A 71 2.09 3.60 0.51
N PRO A 72 2.48 2.31 0.44
CA PRO A 72 3.16 1.68 1.57
C PRO A 72 4.47 2.41 1.93
N SER A 73 5.29 2.75 0.94
CA SER A 73 6.56 3.44 1.14
C SER A 73 6.38 4.88 1.60
N VAL A 74 5.38 5.60 1.06
CA VAL A 74 5.06 6.98 1.49
C VAL A 74 4.57 6.98 2.94
N MET A 75 3.66 6.09 3.30
CA MET A 75 3.14 5.99 4.67
C MET A 75 4.24 5.55 5.65
N GLU A 76 5.16 4.69 5.22
CA GLU A 76 6.33 4.29 6.02
C GLU A 76 7.27 5.46 6.31
N CYS A 77 7.55 6.30 5.31
CA CYS A 77 8.35 7.51 5.52
C CYS A 77 7.77 8.41 6.61
N LEU A 78 6.45 8.39 6.78
CA LEU A 78 5.73 9.16 7.78
C LEU A 78 5.60 8.45 9.12
N VAL A 79 6.13 7.23 9.35
CA VAL A 79 6.03 6.55 10.65
C VAL A 79 6.85 7.25 11.72
N ALA A 80 8.05 7.69 11.35
CA ALA A 80 9.00 8.33 12.26
C ALA A 80 8.51 9.72 12.69
N PRO A 81 8.61 10.08 13.99
CA PRO A 81 8.26 11.41 14.44
C PRO A 81 9.15 12.50 13.84
N THR A 82 10.42 12.19 13.50
CA THR A 82 11.34 13.11 12.84
C THR A 82 10.97 13.44 11.39
N SER A 83 10.06 12.69 10.77
CA SER A 83 9.59 12.92 9.40
C SER A 83 8.35 13.82 9.33
N ARG A 84 7.76 14.14 10.49
CA ARG A 84 6.49 14.89 10.60
C ARG A 84 6.69 16.09 11.52
N GLY A 85 5.90 17.13 11.33
CA GLY A 85 5.82 18.23 12.29
C GLY A 85 4.95 17.87 13.51
N ALA A 86 4.71 18.85 14.38
CA ALA A 86 3.99 18.66 15.64
C ALA A 86 2.49 18.36 15.50
N GLU A 87 1.89 18.62 14.34
CA GLU A 87 0.46 18.40 14.13
C GLU A 87 0.12 16.91 14.06
N GLN A 88 -1.14 16.58 14.40
CA GLN A 88 -1.63 15.20 14.35
C GLN A 88 -1.77 14.67 12.91
N THR A 89 -1.99 15.57 11.95
CA THR A 89 -2.24 15.20 10.55
C THR A 89 -1.14 15.74 9.66
N SER A 90 -0.53 14.83 8.91
CA SER A 90 0.42 15.13 7.83
C SER A 90 -0.20 14.82 6.49
N ARG A 91 0.00 15.70 5.51
CA ARG A 91 -0.52 15.54 4.15
C ARG A 91 0.63 15.61 3.17
N VAL A 92 0.63 14.70 2.21
CA VAL A 92 1.58 14.68 1.09
C VAL A 92 0.77 14.74 -0.19
N LEU A 93 0.99 15.76 -1.00
CA LEU A 93 0.45 15.85 -2.35
C LEU A 93 1.59 15.59 -3.33
N LEU A 94 1.47 14.49 -4.07
CA LEU A 94 2.44 14.08 -5.07
C LEU A 94 1.90 14.34 -6.47
N LYS A 95 2.68 15.04 -7.28
CA LYS A 95 2.39 15.31 -8.68
C LYS A 95 3.50 14.74 -9.55
N ALA A 96 3.12 13.98 -10.56
CA ALA A 96 4.02 13.55 -11.62
C ALA A 96 3.62 14.22 -12.92
N ARG A 97 4.60 14.73 -13.68
CA ARG A 97 4.39 15.34 -15.00
C ARG A 97 5.48 14.88 -15.97
N ALA A 98 5.06 14.50 -17.18
CA ALA A 98 5.96 14.24 -18.29
C ALA A 98 5.54 15.04 -19.53
N THR A 99 6.53 15.62 -20.20
CA THR A 99 6.40 16.36 -21.47
C THR A 99 7.41 15.79 -22.46
N ASP A 100 7.44 16.31 -23.69
CA ASP A 100 8.45 15.94 -24.68
C ASP A 100 9.82 16.61 -24.46
N GLN A 101 9.96 17.45 -23.43
CA GLN A 101 11.20 18.16 -23.08
C GLN A 101 11.74 17.79 -21.69
N GLU A 102 10.83 17.62 -20.73
CA GLU A 102 11.18 17.44 -19.31
C GLU A 102 10.22 16.50 -18.59
N THR A 103 10.69 15.97 -17.46
CA THR A 103 9.89 15.24 -16.48
C THR A 103 10.06 15.88 -15.12
N GLN A 104 9.00 15.82 -14.29
CA GLN A 104 9.01 16.45 -12.97
C GLN A 104 8.16 15.65 -11.98
N HIS A 105 8.74 15.43 -10.80
CA HIS A 105 8.01 15.08 -9.59
C HIS A 105 7.94 16.31 -8.69
N THR A 106 6.72 16.75 -8.37
CA THR A 106 6.49 17.82 -7.41
C THR A 106 5.83 17.25 -6.17
N LEU A 107 6.48 17.49 -5.03
CA LEU A 107 5.98 17.11 -3.72
C LEU A 107 5.66 18.41 -2.98
N THR A 108 4.43 18.53 -2.49
CA THR A 108 4.04 19.56 -1.53
C THR A 108 3.43 18.88 -0.32
N GLY A 109 3.72 19.35 0.88
CA GLY A 109 3.16 18.73 2.07
C GLY A 109 2.83 19.70 3.18
N VAL A 110 1.95 19.25 4.06
CA VAL A 110 1.59 19.92 5.32
C VAL A 110 2.10 19.06 6.45
N ASN A 111 2.70 19.70 7.45
CA ASN A 111 3.27 19.03 8.62
C ASN A 111 4.34 17.98 8.26
N LEU A 112 5.17 18.27 7.25
CA LEU A 112 6.34 17.47 6.88
C LEU A 112 7.63 18.20 7.25
N THR A 113 8.61 17.44 7.73
CA THR A 113 9.99 17.94 7.90
C THR A 113 10.79 17.74 6.60
N PRO A 114 11.97 18.38 6.46
CA PRO A 114 12.87 18.12 5.33
C PRO A 114 13.24 16.63 5.19
N GLU A 115 13.42 15.92 6.30
CA GLU A 115 13.71 14.48 6.32
C GLU A 115 12.54 13.66 5.77
N GLY A 116 11.32 14.01 6.19
CA GLY A 116 10.10 13.38 5.68
C GLY A 116 9.92 13.61 4.18
N GLU A 117 10.12 14.84 3.72
CA GLU A 117 10.07 15.17 2.29
C GLU A 117 11.12 14.38 1.50
N ALA A 118 12.36 14.33 1.96
CA ALA A 118 13.45 13.60 1.30
C ALA A 118 13.16 12.10 1.21
N CYS A 119 12.62 11.50 2.27
CA CYS A 119 12.23 10.09 2.28
C CYS A 119 11.13 9.81 1.24
N VAL A 120 10.05 10.59 1.25
CA VAL A 120 8.93 10.41 0.32
C VAL A 120 9.37 10.63 -1.12
N ARG A 121 10.14 11.69 -1.39
CA ARG A 121 10.71 11.97 -2.72
C ARG A 121 11.50 10.77 -3.24
N LYS A 122 12.42 10.24 -2.44
CA LYS A 122 13.22 9.06 -2.79
C LYS A 122 12.34 7.84 -3.10
N ALA A 123 11.32 7.58 -2.28
CA ALA A 123 10.41 6.46 -2.48
C ALA A 123 9.64 6.57 -3.81
N VAL A 124 9.14 7.77 -4.12
CA VAL A 124 8.35 8.04 -5.32
C VAL A 124 9.19 7.99 -6.58
N GLU A 125 10.36 8.64 -6.58
CA GLU A 125 11.26 8.66 -7.72
C GLU A 125 11.77 7.26 -8.09
N ALA A 126 12.02 6.41 -7.09
CA ALA A 126 12.39 5.01 -7.31
C ALA A 126 11.25 4.17 -7.89
N ALA A 127 10.01 4.41 -7.44
CA ALA A 127 8.84 3.64 -7.86
C ALA A 127 8.22 4.11 -9.18
N VAL A 128 8.37 5.40 -9.50
CA VAL A 128 7.73 6.07 -10.64
C VAL A 128 8.80 6.74 -11.50
N PRO A 129 9.64 5.96 -12.21
CA PRO A 129 10.68 6.50 -13.07
C PRO A 129 10.06 7.15 -14.32
N LEU A 130 9.98 8.48 -14.32
CA LEU A 130 9.45 9.25 -15.44
C LEU A 130 10.46 9.31 -16.60
N LYS A 131 9.94 9.20 -17.82
CA LYS A 131 10.68 9.43 -19.06
C LYS A 131 10.01 10.56 -19.84
N VAL A 132 10.81 11.34 -20.57
CA VAL A 132 10.28 12.32 -21.52
C VAL A 132 9.45 11.60 -22.57
N LEU A 133 8.37 12.24 -23.00
CA LEU A 133 7.47 11.73 -24.01
C LEU A 133 8.09 11.86 -25.41
N PRO A 134 7.59 11.09 -26.41
CA PRO A 134 7.97 11.32 -27.80
C PRO A 134 7.68 12.76 -28.24
N LYS A 135 8.54 13.30 -29.12
CA LYS A 135 8.41 14.67 -29.64
C LYS A 135 7.00 14.95 -30.18
N GLY A 136 6.38 16.04 -29.73
CA GLY A 136 5.03 16.44 -30.14
C GLY A 136 3.88 15.69 -29.45
N ALA A 137 4.17 14.78 -28.50
CA ALA A 137 3.14 14.18 -27.66
C ALA A 137 2.52 15.22 -26.70
N ALA A 138 1.23 15.03 -26.38
CA ALA A 138 0.57 15.87 -25.40
C ALA A 138 1.15 15.64 -23.99
N PRO A 139 1.36 16.70 -23.18
CA PRO A 139 1.78 16.55 -21.79
C PRO A 139 0.85 15.65 -20.99
N VAL A 140 1.43 14.80 -20.14
CA VAL A 140 0.69 13.96 -19.19
C VAL A 140 1.04 14.35 -17.76
N SER A 141 0.03 14.34 -16.89
CA SER A 141 0.21 14.64 -15.47
C SER A 141 -0.81 13.91 -14.61
N ALA A 142 -0.40 13.55 -13.39
CA ALA A 142 -1.27 13.00 -12.36
C ALA A 142 -0.94 13.60 -11.00
N GLU A 143 -1.90 13.54 -10.09
CA GLU A 143 -1.79 14.00 -8.71
C GLU A 143 -2.46 12.99 -7.76
N VAL A 144 -1.82 12.69 -6.63
CA VAL A 144 -2.36 11.83 -5.56
C VAL A 144 -2.06 12.46 -4.21
N GLU A 145 -3.05 12.51 -3.31
CA GLU A 145 -2.89 12.93 -1.91
C GLU A 145 -2.77 11.72 -0.98
N PHE A 146 -1.83 11.78 -0.04
CA PHE A 146 -1.66 10.83 1.06
C PHE A 146 -1.88 11.58 2.36
N VAL A 147 -2.78 11.06 3.19
CA VAL A 147 -3.08 11.60 4.52
C VAL A 147 -2.60 10.60 5.57
N HIS A 148 -1.74 11.06 6.46
CA HIS A 148 -1.26 10.33 7.62
C HIS A 148 -1.76 11.05 8.88
N GLU A 149 -2.53 10.34 9.69
CA GLU A 149 -3.12 10.88 10.91
C GLU A 149 -2.65 10.05 12.10
N GLN A 150 -1.96 10.68 13.04
CA GLN A 150 -1.51 10.03 14.27
C GLN A 150 -2.71 9.46 15.04
N GLY A 151 -2.57 8.23 15.55
CA GLY A 151 -3.66 7.50 16.20
C GLY A 151 -4.59 6.75 15.24
N ARG A 152 -4.53 7.02 13.94
CA ARG A 152 -5.22 6.23 12.90
C ARG A 152 -4.27 5.54 11.94
N SER A 153 -3.15 6.18 11.65
CA SER A 153 -2.04 5.66 10.87
C SER A 153 -0.94 5.14 11.79
N LEU A 154 -0.10 4.26 11.25
CA LEU A 154 1.08 3.75 11.95
C LEU A 154 2.02 4.92 12.27
N ALA A 155 2.21 5.21 13.55
CA ALA A 155 3.04 6.31 14.03
C ALA A 155 3.79 5.90 15.29
N VAL A 156 5.09 6.21 15.33
CA VAL A 156 5.90 6.07 16.56
C VAL A 156 5.87 7.38 17.34
N THR A 157 5.69 7.26 18.65
CA THR A 157 5.80 8.36 19.62
C THR A 157 6.87 8.01 20.66
N LEU A 158 7.94 8.80 20.72
CA LEU A 158 9.04 8.60 21.66
C LEU A 158 8.90 9.48 22.91
N GLY A 159 9.62 9.15 23.98
CA GLY A 159 9.64 9.88 25.24
C GLY A 159 8.52 9.48 26.20
N THR A 160 7.84 8.34 25.98
CA THR A 160 6.76 7.88 26.86
C THR A 160 7.32 7.14 28.08
N ASN A 161 8.14 6.13 27.83
CA ASN A 161 8.88 5.35 28.81
C ASN A 161 9.89 4.45 28.07
N VAL A 162 10.88 3.93 28.78
CA VAL A 162 11.97 3.15 28.17
C VAL A 162 11.47 1.93 27.35
N PRO A 163 10.52 1.10 27.82
CA PRO A 163 9.97 -0.01 27.02
C PRO A 163 9.23 0.44 25.75
N SER A 164 8.48 1.55 25.83
CA SER A 164 7.76 2.13 24.68
C SER A 164 8.72 2.73 23.67
N ASP A 165 9.78 3.39 24.13
CA ASP A 165 10.80 4.01 23.29
C ASP A 165 11.64 2.94 22.59
N TYR A 166 12.01 1.87 23.32
CA TYR A 166 12.63 0.69 22.71
C TYR A 166 11.71 0.06 21.67
N SER A 167 10.43 -0.14 21.98
CA SER A 167 9.43 -0.63 21.03
C SER A 167 9.30 0.27 19.78
N GLY A 168 9.43 1.58 19.96
CA GLY A 168 9.52 2.57 18.89
C GLY A 168 10.78 2.40 18.06
N ALA A 169 11.95 2.30 18.69
CA ALA A 169 13.22 2.07 18.01
C ALA A 169 13.23 0.76 17.20
N VAL A 170 12.65 -0.32 17.75
CA VAL A 170 12.43 -1.58 17.03
C VAL A 170 11.60 -1.33 15.77
N ARG A 171 10.46 -0.64 15.89
CA ARG A 171 9.59 -0.34 14.74
C ARG A 171 10.28 0.51 13.68
N LEU A 172 11.08 1.49 14.09
CA LEU A 172 11.85 2.35 13.18
C LEU A 172 13.02 1.61 12.51
N GLY A 173 13.51 0.54 13.12
CA GLY A 173 14.54 -0.34 12.55
C GLY A 173 14.02 -1.34 11.51
N GLN A 174 12.74 -1.72 11.58
CA GLN A 174 12.16 -2.76 10.71
C GLN A 174 12.37 -2.56 9.20
N PRO A 175 12.31 -1.34 8.62
CA PRO A 175 12.64 -1.13 7.21
C PRO A 175 14.06 -1.53 6.81
N GLN A 176 15.00 -1.62 7.76
CA GLN A 176 16.39 -2.06 7.52
C GLN A 176 16.56 -3.58 7.71
N TRP A 177 15.50 -4.29 8.10
CA TRP A 177 15.52 -5.73 8.39
C TRP A 177 14.77 -6.53 7.33
N CYS A 178 14.74 -5.99 6.10
CA CYS A 178 14.02 -6.58 4.98
C CYS A 178 14.55 -7.95 4.55
N ASP A 179 15.80 -8.25 4.87
CA ASP A 179 16.38 -9.58 4.74
C ASP A 179 15.62 -10.64 5.55
N CYS A 180 15.12 -10.29 6.74
CA CYS A 180 14.32 -11.20 7.55
C CYS A 180 12.96 -11.56 6.92
N TYR A 181 12.40 -10.69 6.08
CA TYR A 181 11.06 -10.85 5.52
C TYR A 181 11.04 -11.43 4.10
N ALA A 182 12.20 -11.77 3.53
CA ALA A 182 12.32 -12.23 2.14
C ALA A 182 11.36 -13.40 1.77
N PRO A 183 11.08 -14.39 2.64
CA PRO A 183 10.15 -15.47 2.33
C PRO A 183 8.68 -15.04 2.17
N PHE A 184 8.31 -13.85 2.64
CA PHE A 184 6.93 -13.39 2.75
C PHE A 184 6.53 -12.38 1.68
N ALA A 185 7.12 -12.44 0.48
CA ALA A 185 6.87 -11.44 -0.57
C ALA A 185 5.36 -11.21 -0.87
N THR A 186 4.56 -12.27 -0.98
CA THR A 186 3.11 -12.14 -1.29
C THR A 186 2.22 -12.70 -0.19
N GLN A 187 2.77 -12.90 1.01
CA GLN A 187 2.07 -13.48 2.15
C GLN A 187 2.23 -12.61 3.38
N VAL A 188 1.25 -12.65 4.28
CA VAL A 188 1.38 -11.99 5.57
C VAL A 188 2.18 -12.90 6.51
N PRO A 189 3.29 -12.42 7.11
CA PRO A 189 4.02 -13.20 8.10
C PRO A 189 3.14 -13.62 9.30
N PRO A 190 3.46 -14.75 9.97
CA PRO A 190 2.77 -15.12 11.19
C PRO A 190 2.98 -14.07 12.28
N THR A 191 1.99 -13.92 13.16
CA THR A 191 2.15 -13.11 14.37
C THR A 191 3.22 -13.76 15.25
N LEU A 192 4.21 -12.98 15.70
CA LEU A 192 5.27 -13.45 16.58
C LEU A 192 5.19 -12.76 17.93
N GLU A 193 5.48 -13.47 19.00
CA GLU A 193 5.58 -12.90 20.34
C GLU A 193 7.00 -13.05 20.87
N ALA A 194 7.62 -11.93 21.23
CA ALA A 194 8.93 -11.90 21.84
C ALA A 194 8.81 -11.44 23.30
N THR A 195 9.38 -12.20 24.22
CA THR A 195 9.65 -11.74 25.58
C THR A 195 11.00 -11.04 25.60
N LEU A 196 11.04 -9.78 26.03
CA LEU A 196 12.24 -8.96 26.13
C LEU A 196 12.51 -8.59 27.58
N GLN A 197 13.80 -8.49 27.90
CA GLN A 197 14.27 -7.93 29.16
C GLN A 197 15.16 -6.73 28.89
N LEU A 198 14.84 -5.58 29.47
CA LEU A 198 15.73 -4.41 29.52
C LEU A 198 16.36 -4.40 30.90
N VAL A 199 17.69 -4.49 30.95
CA VAL A 199 18.44 -4.58 32.21
C VAL A 199 18.82 -3.17 32.65
N LYS A 200 18.71 -2.92 33.96
CA LYS A 200 19.02 -1.65 34.60
C LYS A 200 20.38 -1.12 34.15
N ASN A 201 20.40 0.14 33.72
CA ASN A 201 21.59 0.87 33.28
C ASN A 201 22.39 0.20 32.14
N GLN A 202 21.81 -0.73 31.38
CA GLN A 202 22.43 -1.29 30.19
C GLN A 202 21.97 -0.57 28.92
N ALA A 203 22.89 -0.41 27.96
CA ALA A 203 22.62 0.20 26.66
C ALA A 203 22.13 -0.80 25.60
N THR A 204 22.03 -2.07 25.96
CA THR A 204 21.58 -3.19 25.11
C THR A 204 20.51 -3.97 25.83
N PRO A 205 19.59 -4.63 25.11
CA PRO A 205 18.62 -5.50 25.74
C PRO A 205 19.34 -6.71 26.37
N GLY A 206 18.76 -7.24 27.44
CA GLY A 206 19.09 -8.54 28.01
C GLY A 206 18.49 -9.68 27.17
N PRO A 207 18.16 -10.82 27.80
CA PRO A 207 17.59 -11.97 27.10
C PRO A 207 16.35 -11.63 26.27
N ILE A 208 16.31 -12.17 25.04
CA ILE A 208 15.17 -12.10 24.11
C ILE A 208 14.79 -13.53 23.75
N THR A 209 13.51 -13.89 23.94
CA THR A 209 12.99 -15.22 23.61
C THR A 209 11.71 -15.08 22.82
N PHE A 210 11.62 -15.74 21.67
CA PHE A 210 10.39 -15.84 20.90
C PHE A 210 9.57 -17.07 21.31
N ALA A 211 8.25 -16.92 21.34
CA ALA A 211 7.34 -18.06 21.36
C ALA A 211 7.45 -18.84 20.03
N PRO A 212 7.21 -20.16 20.01
CA PRO A 212 7.19 -20.94 18.78
C PRO A 212 6.22 -20.37 17.76
N ALA A 213 6.66 -20.16 16.52
CA ALA A 213 5.83 -19.55 15.48
C ALA A 213 4.83 -20.53 14.86
N GLY A 214 5.04 -21.84 15.06
CA GLY A 214 4.19 -22.90 14.51
C GLY A 214 4.46 -23.26 13.05
N SER A 215 5.50 -22.68 12.43
CA SER A 215 6.00 -23.06 11.10
C SER A 215 7.51 -22.81 10.95
N PRO A 216 8.21 -23.56 10.08
CA PRO A 216 9.64 -23.35 9.83
C PRO A 216 9.98 -21.94 9.36
N GLU A 217 9.17 -21.35 8.48
CA GLU A 217 9.36 -19.98 7.97
C GLU A 217 9.15 -18.95 9.08
N GLY A 218 8.19 -19.19 9.98
CA GLY A 218 7.93 -18.35 11.14
C GLY A 218 9.07 -18.40 12.16
N ASP A 219 9.61 -19.58 12.42
CA ASP A 219 10.74 -19.77 13.34
C ASP A 219 12.03 -19.15 12.77
N ALA A 220 12.24 -19.25 11.45
CA ALA A 220 13.34 -18.56 10.77
C ALA A 220 13.22 -17.03 10.86
N LEU A 221 12.01 -16.50 10.69
CA LEU A 221 11.74 -15.08 10.88
C LEU A 221 12.01 -14.65 12.33
N ALA A 222 11.51 -15.40 13.32
CA ALA A 222 11.74 -15.13 14.73
C ALA A 222 13.24 -15.11 15.07
N ALA A 223 14.00 -16.08 14.58
CA ALA A 223 15.44 -16.14 14.77
C ALA A 223 16.17 -14.93 14.16
N CYS A 224 15.80 -14.52 12.93
CA CYS A 224 16.36 -13.33 12.30
C CYS A 224 16.03 -12.07 13.11
N LEU A 225 14.76 -11.88 13.49
CA LEU A 225 14.33 -10.73 14.30
C LEU A 225 14.98 -10.71 15.67
N GLN A 226 15.22 -11.86 16.31
CA GLN A 226 15.93 -11.93 17.58
C GLN A 226 17.34 -11.32 17.48
N GLN A 227 18.07 -11.61 16.40
CA GLN A 227 19.38 -11.01 16.15
C GLN A 227 19.29 -9.50 15.94
N LYS A 228 18.29 -9.03 15.15
CA LYS A 228 18.10 -7.60 14.92
C LYS A 228 17.71 -6.86 16.19
N LEU A 229 16.83 -7.44 17.02
CA LEU A 229 16.41 -6.90 18.30
C LEU A 229 17.59 -6.74 19.26
N ALA A 230 18.46 -7.74 19.36
CA ALA A 230 19.64 -7.67 20.24
C ALA A 230 20.58 -6.49 19.91
N ALA A 231 20.55 -6.00 18.67
CA ALA A 231 21.35 -4.87 18.21
C ALA A 231 20.68 -3.50 18.39
N VAL A 232 19.41 -3.44 18.82
CA VAL A 232 18.70 -2.18 19.03
C VAL A 232 19.20 -1.51 20.32
N PRO A 233 19.68 -0.26 20.29
CA PRO A 233 20.11 0.45 21.48
C PRO A 233 18.96 0.66 22.48
N VAL A 234 19.28 0.57 23.77
CA VAL A 234 18.35 0.81 24.88
C VAL A 234 18.78 2.09 25.59
N ALA A 235 17.83 3.01 25.81
CA ALA A 235 18.06 4.13 26.70
C ALA A 235 18.22 3.59 28.14
N PRO A 236 19.19 4.09 28.94
CA PRO A 236 19.43 3.57 30.29
C PRO A 236 18.15 3.54 31.13
N SER A 237 17.73 2.33 31.51
CA SER A 237 16.55 2.12 32.36
C SER A 237 16.93 2.22 33.85
N PRO A 238 16.14 2.89 34.70
CA PRO A 238 16.39 2.95 36.14
C PRO A 238 16.15 1.60 36.86
N GLU A 239 15.42 0.69 36.20
CA GLU A 239 15.02 -0.62 36.73
C GLU A 239 15.08 -1.72 35.65
N ASP A 240 15.08 -2.97 36.09
CA ASP A 240 14.92 -4.11 35.19
C ASP A 240 13.46 -4.17 34.73
N VAL A 241 13.22 -4.20 33.43
CA VAL A 241 11.87 -4.31 32.86
C VAL A 241 11.78 -5.52 31.96
N LYS A 242 10.83 -6.40 32.23
CA LYS A 242 10.48 -7.53 31.37
C LYS A 242 9.11 -7.30 30.75
N PHE A 243 9.00 -7.49 29.44
CA PHE A 243 7.73 -7.31 28.73
C PHE A 243 7.61 -8.16 27.48
N VAL A 244 6.38 -8.31 26.99
CA VAL A 244 6.09 -8.99 25.73
C VAL A 244 5.90 -7.94 24.63
N ARG A 245 6.57 -8.15 23.50
CA ARG A 245 6.32 -7.45 22.25
C ARG A 245 5.66 -8.40 21.26
N THR A 246 4.49 -8.03 20.77
CA THR A 246 3.83 -8.73 19.68
C THR A 246 4.20 -8.06 18.36
N PHE A 247 4.66 -8.86 17.40
CA PHE A 247 4.89 -8.45 16.03
C PHE A 247 3.67 -8.79 15.20
N HIS A 248 2.90 -7.76 14.88
CA HIS A 248 1.93 -7.81 13.81
C HIS A 248 2.58 -7.34 12.52
N HIS A 249 2.47 -8.13 11.48
CA HIS A 249 2.93 -7.75 10.15
C HIS A 249 1.73 -7.60 9.24
N PHE A 250 1.83 -6.63 8.35
CA PHE A 250 0.95 -6.47 7.22
C PHE A 250 1.74 -6.67 5.94
N ASN A 251 1.05 -6.95 4.84
CA ASN A 251 1.64 -6.99 3.52
C ASN A 251 0.63 -6.48 2.49
N ALA A 252 0.77 -5.24 2.01
CA ALA A 252 -0.13 -4.70 0.98
C ALA A 252 -0.15 -5.53 -0.32
N ARG A 253 0.86 -6.37 -0.57
CA ARG A 253 0.94 -7.27 -1.73
C ARG A 253 0.45 -8.70 -1.44
N ALA A 254 -0.19 -8.92 -0.30
CA ALA A 254 -0.73 -10.22 0.04
C ALA A 254 -1.71 -10.72 -1.03
N THR A 255 -1.57 -12.00 -1.41
CA THR A 255 -2.47 -12.71 -2.33
C THR A 255 -3.28 -13.78 -1.61
N ALA A 256 -2.91 -14.10 -0.37
CA ALA A 256 -3.61 -15.04 0.49
C ALA A 256 -4.27 -14.31 1.67
N PRO A 257 -5.38 -14.83 2.21
CA PRO A 257 -5.96 -14.33 3.45
C PRO A 257 -4.96 -14.38 4.60
N ALA A 258 -5.12 -13.50 5.59
CA ALA A 258 -4.30 -13.47 6.80
C ALA A 258 -5.09 -14.03 8.01
N PRO A 259 -5.50 -15.32 8.01
CA PRO A 259 -6.44 -15.85 9.01
C PRO A 259 -5.86 -15.85 10.44
N ALA A 260 -4.54 -15.83 10.58
CA ALA A 260 -3.86 -15.80 11.87
C ALA A 260 -3.96 -14.44 12.61
N LEU A 261 -4.41 -13.38 11.91
CA LEU A 261 -4.65 -12.08 12.53
C LEU A 261 -6.04 -12.03 13.18
N ALA A 262 -6.16 -11.34 14.30
CA ALA A 262 -7.46 -11.02 14.87
C ALA A 262 -8.33 -10.22 13.87
N PRO A 263 -9.67 -10.30 13.93
CA PRO A 263 -10.55 -9.75 12.90
C PRO A 263 -10.31 -8.27 12.55
N GLN A 264 -10.04 -7.43 13.56
CA GLN A 264 -9.72 -6.01 13.37
C GLN A 264 -8.41 -5.81 12.57
N TYR A 265 -7.41 -6.65 12.80
CA TYR A 265 -6.15 -6.60 12.05
C TYR A 265 -6.31 -7.18 10.65
N ARG A 266 -7.18 -8.18 10.46
CA ARG A 266 -7.56 -8.67 9.12
C ARG A 266 -8.23 -7.58 8.30
N PHE A 267 -9.07 -6.75 8.92
CA PHE A 267 -9.69 -5.61 8.25
C PHE A 267 -8.63 -4.60 7.78
N PHE A 268 -7.72 -4.17 8.67
CA PHE A 268 -6.64 -3.24 8.29
C PHE A 268 -5.69 -3.81 7.24
N GLN A 269 -5.35 -5.10 7.33
CA GLN A 269 -4.62 -5.81 6.28
C GLN A 269 -5.38 -5.78 4.94
N GLY A 270 -6.70 -6.04 4.97
CA GLY A 270 -7.58 -5.96 3.81
C GLY A 270 -7.57 -4.59 3.16
N GLU A 271 -7.60 -3.51 3.94
CA GLU A 271 -7.50 -2.14 3.42
C GLU A 271 -6.19 -1.88 2.68
N LEU A 272 -5.07 -2.42 3.16
CA LEU A 272 -3.77 -2.29 2.46
C LEU A 272 -3.79 -3.03 1.12
N VAL A 273 -4.33 -4.26 1.09
CA VAL A 273 -4.48 -5.04 -0.14
C VAL A 273 -5.42 -4.35 -1.12
N ARG A 274 -6.57 -3.84 -0.66
CA ARG A 274 -7.52 -3.10 -1.49
C ARG A 274 -6.88 -1.88 -2.16
N ASN A 275 -6.15 -1.06 -1.40
CA ASN A 275 -5.44 0.10 -1.94
C ASN A 275 -4.45 -0.31 -3.05
N GLN A 276 -3.73 -1.41 -2.84
CA GLN A 276 -2.81 -1.96 -3.84
C GLN A 276 -3.55 -2.46 -5.09
N ARG A 277 -4.68 -3.17 -4.95
CA ARG A 277 -5.48 -3.63 -6.09
C ARG A 277 -6.13 -2.51 -6.88
N ILE A 278 -6.56 -1.44 -6.22
CA ILE A 278 -7.08 -0.24 -6.90
C ILE A 278 -5.98 0.41 -7.76
N ALA A 279 -4.76 0.51 -7.22
CA ALA A 279 -3.61 1.03 -7.96
C ALA A 279 -3.29 0.17 -9.20
N GLU A 280 -3.32 -1.16 -9.04
CA GLU A 280 -3.11 -2.12 -10.13
C GLU A 280 -4.21 -2.05 -11.21
N ALA A 281 -5.48 -1.98 -10.82
CA ALA A 281 -6.60 -1.83 -11.75
C ALA A 281 -6.53 -0.51 -12.53
N THR A 282 -6.15 0.57 -11.86
CA THR A 282 -5.95 1.90 -12.48
C THR A 282 -4.79 1.88 -13.47
N LEU A 283 -3.67 1.25 -13.11
CA LEU A 283 -2.53 1.07 -14.01
C LEU A 283 -2.91 0.22 -15.23
N ALA A 284 -3.61 -0.90 -15.03
CA ALA A 284 -4.07 -1.76 -16.12
C ALA A 284 -5.05 -1.02 -17.07
N SER A 285 -5.93 -0.19 -16.51
CA SER A 285 -6.82 0.67 -17.29
C SER A 285 -6.04 1.66 -18.18
N GLY A 286 -4.98 2.28 -17.65
CA GLY A 286 -4.12 3.18 -18.44
C GLY A 286 -3.33 2.47 -19.54
N VAL A 287 -2.87 1.24 -19.29
CA VAL A 287 -2.25 0.39 -20.33
C VAL A 287 -3.26 0.08 -21.43
N ARG A 288 -4.50 -0.25 -21.07
CA ARG A 288 -5.59 -0.48 -22.03
C ARG A 288 -5.93 0.77 -22.84
N ALA A 289 -6.01 1.93 -22.20
CA ALA A 289 -6.27 3.20 -22.89
C ALA A 289 -5.17 3.52 -23.92
N SER A 290 -3.92 3.25 -23.57
CA SER A 290 -2.77 3.39 -24.47
C SER A 290 -2.84 2.43 -25.66
N ALA A 291 -3.14 1.15 -25.41
CA ALA A 291 -3.30 0.14 -26.46
C ALA A 291 -4.47 0.46 -27.42
N SER A 292 -5.60 0.92 -26.86
CA SER A 292 -6.77 1.36 -27.64
C SER A 292 -6.41 2.52 -28.56
N SER A 293 -5.72 3.53 -28.05
CA SER A 293 -5.30 4.69 -28.84
C SER A 293 -4.34 4.31 -29.97
N ALA A 294 -3.43 3.36 -29.72
CA ALA A 294 -2.52 2.84 -30.74
C ALA A 294 -3.25 2.06 -31.84
N TYR A 295 -4.24 1.24 -31.45
CA TYR A 295 -5.10 0.54 -32.41
C TYR A 295 -5.91 1.50 -33.27
N ASP A 296 -6.58 2.48 -32.66
CA ASP A 296 -7.39 3.48 -33.37
C ASP A 296 -6.57 4.28 -34.38
N ALA A 297 -5.32 4.62 -34.04
CA ALA A 297 -4.41 5.31 -34.96
C ALA A 297 -4.16 4.50 -36.24
N VAL A 298 -3.96 3.18 -36.13
CA VAL A 298 -3.76 2.29 -37.29
C VAL A 298 -5.06 2.16 -38.09
N VAL A 299 -6.22 2.03 -37.43
CA VAL A 299 -7.53 1.99 -38.11
C VAL A 299 -7.77 3.27 -38.93
N LEU A 300 -7.49 4.44 -38.36
CA LEU A 300 -7.62 5.72 -39.05
C LEU A 300 -6.66 5.84 -40.24
N GLN A 301 -5.43 5.34 -40.12
CA GLN A 301 -4.47 5.31 -41.25
C GLN A 301 -5.00 4.44 -42.39
N GLN A 302 -5.58 3.28 -42.10
CA GLN A 302 -6.17 2.40 -43.11
C GLN A 302 -7.38 3.03 -43.81
N GLN A 303 -8.26 3.69 -43.05
CA GLN A 303 -9.40 4.42 -43.61
C GLN A 303 -8.93 5.51 -44.59
N LYS A 304 -7.88 6.26 -44.23
CA LYS A 304 -7.26 7.26 -45.12
C LYS A 304 -6.60 6.64 -46.36
N ALA A 305 -6.03 5.45 -46.24
CA ALA A 305 -5.42 4.70 -47.33
C ALA A 305 -6.43 4.01 -48.29
N LYS A 306 -7.74 4.27 -48.12
CA LYS A 306 -8.85 3.68 -48.92
C LYS A 306 -8.82 2.14 -48.97
N GLY A 307 -8.45 1.50 -47.86
CA GLY A 307 -8.64 0.04 -47.69
C GLY A 307 -7.81 -0.87 -48.60
N LYS A 308 -6.68 -0.40 -49.16
CA LYS A 308 -5.90 -1.18 -50.15
C LYS A 308 -5.19 -2.44 -49.63
N LYS A 309 -5.28 -2.76 -48.33
CA LYS A 309 -5.12 -4.09 -47.68
C LYS A 309 -5.15 -3.87 -46.16
N ALA A 310 -5.62 -4.85 -45.38
CA ALA A 310 -5.42 -4.84 -43.94
C ALA A 310 -3.91 -4.82 -43.67
N LEU A 311 -3.44 -3.82 -42.93
CA LEU A 311 -2.05 -3.76 -42.52
C LEU A 311 -1.82 -4.90 -41.51
N PRO A 312 -0.78 -5.75 -41.68
CA PRO A 312 -0.40 -6.72 -40.66
C PRO A 312 -0.27 -6.10 -39.26
N GLU A 313 0.12 -4.82 -39.21
CA GLU A 313 0.17 -4.00 -38.00
C GLU A 313 -1.17 -3.89 -37.26
N GLN A 314 -2.32 -3.85 -37.95
CA GLN A 314 -3.63 -3.78 -37.28
C GLN A 314 -3.93 -5.04 -36.48
N ALA A 315 -3.61 -6.22 -37.02
CA ALA A 315 -3.78 -7.47 -36.29
C ALA A 315 -2.91 -7.50 -35.02
N THR A 316 -1.65 -7.04 -35.14
CA THR A 316 -0.74 -6.89 -33.98
C THR A 316 -1.30 -5.93 -32.93
N ARG A 317 -1.74 -4.72 -33.32
CA ARG A 317 -2.32 -3.75 -32.37
C ARG A 317 -3.61 -4.23 -31.73
N CYS A 318 -4.43 -5.00 -32.45
CA CYS A 318 -5.63 -5.59 -31.87
C CYS A 318 -5.31 -6.68 -30.85
N ALA A 319 -4.29 -7.50 -31.11
CA ALA A 319 -3.81 -8.48 -30.14
C ALA A 319 -3.25 -7.79 -28.87
N GLU A 320 -2.55 -6.67 -29.02
CA GLU A 320 -2.09 -5.86 -27.88
C GLU A 320 -3.25 -5.27 -27.08
N LEU A 321 -4.28 -4.73 -27.74
CA LEU A 321 -5.49 -4.21 -27.12
C LEU A 321 -6.22 -5.30 -26.32
N THR A 322 -6.52 -6.44 -26.95
CA THR A 322 -7.24 -7.55 -26.29
C THR A 322 -6.44 -8.16 -25.13
N ALA A 323 -5.11 -8.20 -25.21
CA ALA A 323 -4.26 -8.58 -24.09
C ALA A 323 -4.29 -7.56 -22.95
N ALA A 324 -4.39 -6.26 -23.26
CA ALA A 324 -4.54 -5.21 -22.26
C ALA A 324 -5.93 -5.23 -21.60
N ASP A 325 -6.99 -5.48 -22.37
CA ASP A 325 -8.35 -5.68 -21.85
C ASP A 325 -8.39 -6.86 -20.87
N ALA A 326 -7.81 -8.02 -21.24
CA ALA A 326 -7.75 -9.19 -20.36
C ALA A 326 -7.01 -8.92 -19.05
N LYS A 327 -5.91 -8.15 -19.10
CA LYS A 327 -5.19 -7.71 -17.89
C LYS A 327 -6.03 -6.78 -17.02
N TRP A 328 -6.78 -5.86 -17.63
CA TRP A 328 -7.67 -4.96 -16.91
C TRP A 328 -8.82 -5.70 -16.23
N VAL A 329 -9.46 -6.65 -16.92
CA VAL A 329 -10.47 -7.57 -16.34
C VAL A 329 -9.90 -8.34 -15.16
N SER A 330 -8.70 -8.92 -15.31
CA SER A 330 -8.04 -9.66 -14.24
C SER A 330 -7.75 -8.77 -13.02
N ALA A 331 -7.30 -7.53 -13.23
CA ALA A 331 -7.04 -6.59 -12.15
C ALA A 331 -8.32 -6.18 -11.40
N LEU A 332 -9.42 -5.91 -12.12
CA LEU A 332 -10.72 -5.62 -11.51
C LEU A 332 -11.29 -6.81 -10.73
N THR A 333 -11.07 -8.04 -11.23
CA THR A 333 -11.48 -9.26 -10.54
C THR A 333 -10.70 -9.45 -9.23
N ALA A 334 -9.39 -9.19 -9.25
CA ALA A 334 -8.57 -9.23 -8.04
C ALA A 334 -8.97 -8.13 -7.03
N GLN A 335 -9.31 -6.92 -7.50
CA GLN A 335 -9.85 -5.86 -6.66
C GLN A 335 -11.18 -6.28 -6.03
N LEU A 336 -12.11 -6.81 -6.82
CA LEU A 336 -13.40 -7.29 -6.34
C LEU A 336 -13.24 -8.37 -5.27
N GLN A 337 -12.34 -9.32 -5.48
CA GLN A 337 -12.04 -10.36 -4.50
C GLN A 337 -11.55 -9.76 -3.17
N ALA A 338 -10.64 -8.79 -3.21
CA ALA A 338 -10.14 -8.12 -2.00
C ALA A 338 -11.23 -7.33 -1.27
N GLU A 339 -12.13 -6.67 -2.01
CA GLU A 339 -13.29 -5.96 -1.46
C GLU A 339 -14.28 -6.91 -0.82
N GLN A 340 -14.58 -8.05 -1.44
CA GLN A 340 -15.46 -9.08 -0.87
C GLN A 340 -14.89 -9.69 0.42
N GLN A 341 -13.58 -9.94 0.47
CA GLN A 341 -12.91 -10.42 1.69
C GLN A 341 -12.98 -9.38 2.82
N SER A 342 -12.78 -8.10 2.48
CA SER A 342 -12.87 -7.00 3.44
C SER A 342 -14.30 -6.81 3.94
N LEU A 343 -15.30 -6.94 3.05
CA LEU A 343 -16.72 -6.89 3.38
C LEU A 343 -17.10 -8.02 4.37
N ALA A 344 -16.66 -9.25 4.10
CA ALA A 344 -16.89 -10.38 5.01
C ALA A 344 -16.30 -10.11 6.41
N THR A 345 -15.10 -9.52 6.46
CA THR A 345 -14.46 -9.16 7.74
C THR A 345 -15.22 -8.03 8.45
N ALA A 346 -15.70 -7.02 7.72
CA ALA A 346 -16.53 -5.94 8.28
C ALA A 346 -17.85 -6.47 8.85
N GLN A 347 -18.46 -7.46 8.19
CA GLN A 347 -19.67 -8.13 8.67
C GLN A 347 -19.42 -8.91 9.96
N GLU A 348 -18.30 -9.64 10.02
CA GLU A 348 -17.87 -10.33 11.25
C GLU A 348 -17.65 -9.34 12.41
N LEU A 349 -16.99 -8.21 12.15
CA LEU A 349 -16.76 -7.16 13.13
C LEU A 349 -18.06 -6.47 13.56
N LYS A 350 -18.98 -6.20 12.63
CA LYS A 350 -20.30 -5.62 12.94
C LYS A 350 -21.13 -6.54 13.84
N ALA A 351 -21.02 -7.85 13.66
CA ALA A 351 -21.68 -8.82 14.53
C ALA A 351 -21.18 -8.74 15.98
N GLN A 352 -19.96 -8.23 16.20
CA GLN A 352 -19.38 -8.01 17.52
C GLN A 352 -19.66 -6.58 18.04
N GLU A 353 -19.61 -5.58 17.16
CA GLU A 353 -19.79 -4.17 17.51
C GLU A 353 -20.49 -3.37 16.39
N ALA A 354 -21.64 -2.77 16.71
CA ALA A 354 -22.46 -2.07 15.70
C ALA A 354 -21.78 -0.86 15.03
N SER A 355 -20.71 -0.32 15.63
CA SER A 355 -19.94 0.82 15.09
C SER A 355 -19.30 0.52 13.72
N TRP A 356 -19.19 -0.76 13.33
CA TRP A 356 -18.67 -1.17 12.02
C TRP A 356 -19.69 -1.10 10.87
N ALA A 357 -20.97 -0.77 11.14
CA ALA A 357 -21.99 -0.67 10.10
C ALA A 357 -21.64 0.30 8.93
N PRO A 358 -21.04 1.49 9.18
CA PRO A 358 -20.59 2.35 8.08
C PRO A 358 -19.48 1.75 7.22
N ALA A 359 -18.57 0.97 7.82
CA ALA A 359 -17.50 0.29 7.09
C ALA A 359 -18.07 -0.80 6.17
N GLU A 360 -19.04 -1.58 6.65
CA GLU A 360 -19.77 -2.54 5.82
C GLU A 360 -20.49 -1.86 4.65
N ALA A 361 -21.26 -0.79 4.92
CA ALA A 361 -22.00 -0.07 3.87
C ALA A 361 -21.07 0.46 2.78
N SER A 362 -19.95 1.07 3.15
CA SER A 362 -18.96 1.57 2.20
C SER A 362 -18.32 0.44 1.37
N LEU A 363 -18.09 -0.73 1.98
CA LEU A 363 -17.58 -1.89 1.27
C LEU A 363 -18.62 -2.52 0.35
N GLN A 364 -19.90 -2.50 0.69
CA GLN A 364 -20.99 -2.94 -0.20
C GLN A 364 -21.06 -2.05 -1.46
N GLU A 365 -20.96 -0.73 -1.28
CA GLU A 365 -20.91 0.21 -2.40
C GLU A 365 -19.68 -0.04 -3.30
N ALA A 366 -18.51 -0.24 -2.70
CA ALA A 366 -17.28 -0.56 -3.43
C ALA A 366 -17.41 -1.86 -4.23
N VAL A 367 -17.89 -2.94 -3.59
CA VAL A 367 -18.15 -4.24 -4.26
C VAL A 367 -19.10 -4.05 -5.44
N ALA A 368 -20.21 -3.34 -5.26
CA ALA A 368 -21.18 -3.11 -6.33
C ALA A 368 -20.58 -2.31 -7.51
N ALA A 369 -19.79 -1.27 -7.21
CA ALA A 369 -19.10 -0.47 -8.21
C ALA A 369 -18.08 -1.31 -9.00
N THR A 370 -17.21 -2.04 -8.31
CA THR A 370 -16.18 -2.88 -8.95
C THR A 370 -16.79 -4.04 -9.74
N GLN A 371 -17.90 -4.62 -9.28
CA GLN A 371 -18.67 -5.62 -10.05
C GLN A 371 -19.16 -5.06 -11.38
N LYS A 372 -19.72 -3.85 -11.37
CA LYS A 372 -20.16 -3.17 -12.58
C LYS A 372 -18.99 -2.87 -13.52
N ASP A 373 -17.87 -2.39 -12.98
CA ASP A 373 -16.68 -2.08 -13.77
C ASP A 373 -16.07 -3.35 -14.38
N ALA A 374 -15.99 -4.45 -13.62
CA ALA A 374 -15.53 -5.74 -14.13
C ALA A 374 -16.42 -6.28 -15.26
N ALA A 375 -17.75 -6.16 -15.11
CA ALA A 375 -18.69 -6.55 -16.16
C ALA A 375 -18.53 -5.69 -17.42
N ASN A 376 -18.37 -4.37 -17.27
CA ASN A 376 -18.13 -3.47 -18.39
C ASN A 376 -16.81 -3.78 -19.10
N ALA A 377 -15.73 -4.02 -18.35
CA ALA A 377 -14.43 -4.40 -18.89
C ALA A 377 -14.50 -5.74 -19.65
N GLN A 378 -15.27 -6.71 -19.14
CA GLN A 378 -15.49 -7.99 -19.80
C GLN A 378 -16.26 -7.82 -21.12
N GLN A 379 -17.32 -6.99 -21.13
CA GLN A 379 -18.04 -6.66 -22.36
C GLN A 379 -17.15 -5.96 -23.39
N GLN A 380 -16.28 -5.07 -22.93
CA GLN A 380 -15.32 -4.38 -23.80
C GLN A 380 -14.30 -5.35 -24.42
N LEU A 381 -13.74 -6.27 -23.63
CA LEU A 381 -12.87 -7.34 -24.12
C LEU A 381 -13.55 -8.15 -25.24
N GLU A 382 -14.80 -8.57 -25.03
CA GLU A 382 -15.55 -9.31 -26.03
C GLU A 382 -15.84 -8.50 -27.30
N ALA A 383 -16.14 -7.20 -27.15
CA ALA A 383 -16.37 -6.30 -28.26
C ALA A 383 -15.10 -6.07 -29.09
N ASP A 384 -13.96 -5.88 -28.44
CA ASP A 384 -12.66 -5.69 -29.09
C ASP A 384 -12.20 -6.98 -29.78
N GLN A 385 -12.36 -8.14 -29.14
CA GLN A 385 -12.10 -9.45 -29.76
C GLN A 385 -12.95 -9.70 -31.02
N LYS A 386 -14.23 -9.29 -31.01
CA LYS A 386 -15.12 -9.41 -32.19
C LYS A 386 -14.74 -8.44 -33.30
N SER A 387 -14.18 -7.28 -32.94
CA SER A 387 -13.80 -6.22 -33.87
C SER A 387 -12.41 -6.43 -34.48
N CYS A 388 -11.58 -7.30 -33.87
CA CYS A 388 -10.27 -7.63 -34.41
C CYS A 388 -10.37 -8.31 -35.79
N PRO A 389 -9.53 -7.91 -36.76
CA PRO A 389 -9.45 -8.62 -38.03
C PRO A 389 -9.05 -10.08 -37.77
N LYS A 390 -9.79 -11.01 -38.37
CA LYS A 390 -9.45 -12.44 -38.30
C LYS A 390 -8.12 -12.67 -39.05
N PRO A 391 -7.23 -13.53 -38.52
CA PRO A 391 -5.97 -13.86 -39.18
C PRO A 391 -6.17 -14.46 -40.57
#